data_AF-A0A834ADB2-F1
#
_entry.id   AF-A0A834ADB2-F1
#
_cell.length_a   1.000
_cell.length_b   1.000
_cell.length_c   1.000
_cell.angle_alpha   90.00
_cell.angle_beta   90.00
_cell.angle_gamma   90.00
#
_symmetry.space_group_name_H-M   'P 1'
#
loop_
_entity.id
_entity.type
_entity.pdbx_description
1 polymer ?
#
loop_
_entity_poly.entity_id
_entity_poly.type
_entity_poly.pdbx_seq_one_letter_code
_entity_poly.pdbx_strand_id
1 'polypeptide(L)'
;MTSIKEQAAISRLLSFLQDWDNAGKVSRRHILNNFIEINQGKTGPELEQEFSQGASLFLVRLTTWLRLTYMTGSCLEKLLKSIGIFLSAVSSNRYLIEFLEVGGVLTLLEILALEKISEGDKKESIKLLQVIANSGRKYKELICESYGVRSIAEFLAKCKSEETQEEVQVLLDSLLHGNPKYQNQVYKGLIALLPCTSPKAQQLSLQTLRTAQPIIGSTHPSIVDCMLNVLRTVHLEVQCEAIKLIKDLVNYDVCVPLLKGLVDLLIPSFKETCKLQPKILNDPTVLQLTAHLPVFLQQAAAAKAIR
;
A
#
# COMPACT_ATOMS: atom_id res chain seq x y z
N MET A 1 50.30 -2.48 -8.05
CA MET A 1 50.21 -3.92 -8.41
C MET A 1 49.11 -4.51 -7.56
N THR A 2 48.02 -4.98 -8.16
CA THR A 2 46.95 -5.68 -7.44
C THR A 2 47.48 -7.00 -6.88
N SER A 3 47.06 -7.35 -5.67
CA SER A 3 47.48 -8.60 -5.02
C SER A 3 46.91 -9.81 -5.77
N ILE A 4 47.62 -10.95 -5.75
CA ILE A 4 47.14 -12.22 -6.34
C ILE A 4 45.74 -12.58 -5.80
N LYS A 5 45.48 -12.26 -4.52
CA LYS A 5 44.17 -12.47 -3.88
C LYS A 5 43.06 -11.59 -4.46
N GLU A 6 43.38 -10.33 -4.76
CA GLU A 6 42.43 -9.38 -5.37
C GLU A 6 42.12 -9.80 -6.80
N GLN A 7 43.13 -10.21 -7.57
CA GLN A 7 42.93 -10.70 -8.94
C GLN A 7 42.01 -11.93 -8.97
N ALA A 8 42.20 -12.87 -8.04
CA ALA A 8 41.33 -14.04 -7.93
C ALA A 8 39.89 -13.69 -7.51
N ALA A 9 39.70 -12.66 -6.67
CA ALA A 9 38.38 -12.19 -6.28
C ALA A 9 37.63 -11.52 -7.45
N ILE A 10 38.33 -10.68 -8.22
CA ILE A 10 37.80 -10.06 -9.44
C ILE A 10 37.41 -11.14 -10.47
N SER A 11 38.25 -12.15 -10.70
CA SER A 11 37.92 -13.25 -11.62
C SER A 11 36.67 -14.03 -11.19
N ARG A 12 36.46 -14.25 -9.88
CA ARG A 12 35.24 -14.89 -9.35
C ARG A 12 34.00 -14.04 -9.59
N LEU A 13 34.09 -12.72 -9.36
CA LEU A 13 33.01 -11.78 -9.68
C LEU A 13 32.65 -11.87 -11.16
N LEU A 14 33.63 -11.78 -12.06
CA LEU A 14 33.37 -11.80 -13.50
C LEU A 14 32.72 -13.12 -13.96
N SER A 15 33.17 -14.25 -13.42
CA SER A 15 32.53 -15.55 -13.66
C SER A 15 31.07 -15.55 -13.19
N PHE A 16 30.79 -15.06 -11.97
CA PHE A 16 29.43 -14.97 -11.45
C PHE A 16 28.52 -14.10 -12.32
N LEU A 17 29.02 -12.94 -12.78
CA LEU A 17 28.26 -12.06 -13.66
C LEU A 17 28.01 -12.72 -15.03
N GLN A 18 28.99 -13.44 -15.57
CA GLN A 18 28.85 -14.20 -16.81
C GLN A 18 27.84 -15.35 -16.66
N ASP A 19 27.81 -16.03 -15.52
CA ASP A 19 26.82 -17.05 -15.21
C ASP A 19 25.40 -16.45 -15.20
N TRP A 20 25.22 -15.27 -14.61
CA TRP A 20 23.95 -14.55 -14.66
C TRP A 20 23.52 -14.17 -16.09
N ASP A 21 24.47 -13.63 -16.87
CA ASP A 21 24.22 -13.14 -18.22
C ASP A 21 23.80 -14.31 -19.16
N ASN A 22 24.43 -15.48 -19.01
CA ASN A 22 24.12 -16.69 -19.77
C ASN A 22 22.95 -17.53 -19.21
N ALA A 23 22.50 -17.25 -17.98
CA ALA A 23 21.50 -18.07 -17.31
C ALA A 23 20.10 -17.96 -17.92
N GLY A 24 19.45 -19.12 -18.10
CA GLY A 24 18.02 -19.21 -18.35
C GLY A 24 17.17 -18.93 -17.10
N LYS A 25 15.85 -18.95 -17.26
CA LYS A 25 14.87 -18.64 -16.19
C LYS A 25 15.08 -19.46 -14.90
N VAL A 26 15.37 -20.76 -15.03
CA VAL A 26 15.59 -21.66 -13.88
C VAL A 26 16.91 -21.36 -13.19
N SER A 27 18.00 -21.23 -13.95
CA SER A 27 19.33 -20.90 -13.41
C SER A 27 19.34 -19.54 -12.72
N ARG A 28 18.70 -18.51 -13.30
CA ARG A 28 18.53 -17.19 -12.63
C ARG A 28 17.78 -17.31 -11.31
N ARG A 29 16.75 -18.15 -11.22
CA ARG A 29 16.04 -18.40 -9.95
C ARG A 29 16.97 -18.97 -8.88
N HIS A 30 17.83 -19.91 -9.24
CA HIS A 30 18.81 -20.49 -8.30
C HIS A 30 19.84 -19.45 -7.87
N ILE A 31 20.36 -18.65 -8.82
CA ILE A 31 21.28 -17.54 -8.51
C ILE A 31 20.64 -16.56 -7.51
N LEU A 32 19.38 -16.15 -7.74
CA LEU A 32 18.66 -15.25 -6.84
C LEU A 32 18.44 -15.87 -5.45
N ASN A 33 18.06 -17.14 -5.37
CA ASN A 33 17.89 -17.83 -4.08
C ASN A 33 19.19 -17.85 -3.28
N ASN A 34 20.28 -18.29 -3.91
CA ASN A 34 21.59 -18.34 -3.26
C ASN A 34 22.03 -16.94 -2.84
N PHE A 35 21.81 -15.93 -3.69
CA PHE A 35 22.12 -14.55 -3.36
C PHE A 35 21.35 -14.06 -2.13
N ILE A 36 20.04 -14.33 -2.05
CA ILE A 36 19.20 -13.94 -0.91
C ILE A 36 19.69 -14.62 0.36
N GLU A 37 19.90 -15.93 0.34
CA GLU A 37 20.34 -16.72 1.50
C GLU A 37 21.69 -16.23 2.05
N ILE A 38 22.62 -15.85 1.17
CA ILE A 38 23.99 -15.46 1.56
C ILE A 38 24.06 -13.99 2.01
N ASN A 39 23.25 -13.10 1.44
CA ASN A 39 23.43 -11.65 1.57
C ASN A 39 22.36 -10.94 2.38
N GLN A 40 21.33 -11.64 2.84
CA GLN A 40 20.32 -11.05 3.71
C GLN A 40 20.96 -10.46 4.99
N GLY A 41 20.68 -9.19 5.28
CA GLY A 41 21.17 -8.50 6.47
C GLY A 41 22.59 -7.93 6.37
N LYS A 42 23.29 -8.12 5.23
CA LYS A 42 24.59 -7.47 5.00
C LYS A 42 24.47 -5.96 4.85
N THR A 43 25.52 -5.26 5.27
CA THR A 43 25.73 -3.82 5.06
C THR A 43 26.32 -3.54 3.67
N GLY A 44 26.27 -2.27 3.24
CA GLY A 44 26.82 -1.84 1.95
C GLY A 44 28.31 -2.22 1.78
N PRO A 45 29.19 -1.97 2.77
CA PRO A 45 30.58 -2.39 2.72
C PRO A 45 30.78 -3.91 2.63
N GLU A 46 29.96 -4.71 3.32
CA GLU A 46 30.03 -6.17 3.23
C GLU A 46 29.59 -6.69 1.85
N LEU A 47 28.58 -6.05 1.25
CA LEU A 47 28.19 -6.33 -0.14
C LEU A 47 29.34 -5.97 -1.10
N GLU A 48 29.96 -4.80 -0.94
CA GLU A 48 31.11 -4.46 -1.79
C GLU A 48 32.29 -5.41 -1.58
N GLN A 49 32.52 -5.89 -0.36
CA GLN A 49 33.55 -6.89 -0.10
C GLN A 49 33.23 -8.24 -0.79
N GLU A 50 31.98 -8.69 -0.73
CA GLU A 50 31.50 -9.90 -1.41
C GLU A 50 31.74 -9.82 -2.93
N PHE A 51 31.43 -8.65 -3.50
CA PHE A 51 31.48 -8.42 -4.94
C PHE A 51 32.77 -7.74 -5.41
N SER A 52 33.87 -7.79 -4.64
CA SER A 52 35.16 -7.19 -5.04
C SER A 52 35.04 -5.73 -5.52
N GLN A 53 34.25 -4.92 -4.81
CA GLN A 53 33.91 -3.53 -5.11
C GLN A 53 33.07 -3.34 -6.40
N GLY A 54 32.41 -4.41 -6.86
CA GLY A 54 31.59 -4.44 -8.07
C GLY A 54 30.13 -4.78 -7.80
N ALA A 55 29.60 -4.56 -6.59
CA ALA A 55 28.23 -4.99 -6.28
C ALA A 55 27.18 -4.26 -7.14
N SER A 56 27.44 -3.00 -7.47
CA SER A 56 26.63 -2.17 -8.38
C SER A 56 26.47 -2.82 -9.78
N LEU A 57 27.47 -3.58 -10.25
CA LEU A 57 27.39 -4.30 -11.54
C LEU A 57 26.33 -5.40 -11.52
N PHE A 58 26.11 -6.03 -10.36
CA PHE A 58 25.05 -7.01 -10.20
C PHE A 58 23.69 -6.33 -10.04
N LEU A 59 23.60 -5.23 -9.27
CA LEU A 59 22.37 -4.45 -9.15
C LEU A 59 21.86 -3.95 -10.51
N VAL A 60 22.73 -3.43 -11.38
CA VAL A 60 22.37 -3.01 -12.74
C VAL A 60 21.78 -4.17 -13.56
N ARG A 61 22.31 -5.39 -13.40
CA ARG A 61 21.77 -6.58 -14.07
C ARG A 61 20.40 -6.99 -13.52
N LEU A 62 20.21 -6.92 -12.20
CA LEU A 62 18.92 -7.20 -11.56
C LEU A 62 17.85 -6.20 -12.01
N THR A 63 18.17 -4.91 -12.03
CA THR A 63 17.25 -3.84 -12.43
C THR A 63 16.93 -3.89 -13.93
N THR A 64 17.91 -4.18 -14.77
CA THR A 64 17.69 -4.42 -16.21
C THR A 64 16.77 -5.61 -16.42
N TRP A 65 17.02 -6.72 -15.72
CA TRP A 65 16.18 -7.92 -15.81
C TRP A 65 14.75 -7.65 -15.29
N LEU A 66 14.61 -6.85 -14.23
CA LEU A 66 13.31 -6.43 -13.71
C LEU A 66 12.52 -5.71 -14.81
N ARG A 67 13.13 -4.71 -15.46
CA ARG A 67 12.47 -3.93 -16.52
C ARG A 67 12.05 -4.79 -17.70
N LEU A 68 12.81 -5.82 -18.04
CA LEU A 68 12.49 -6.73 -19.14
C LEU A 68 11.38 -7.73 -18.81
N THR A 69 11.20 -8.09 -17.54
CA THR A 69 10.40 -9.28 -17.19
C THR A 69 9.25 -9.06 -16.22
N TYR A 70 9.15 -7.90 -15.57
CA TYR A 70 8.12 -7.64 -14.56
C TYR A 70 6.69 -7.88 -15.06
N MET A 71 6.40 -7.61 -16.35
CA MET A 71 5.09 -7.85 -16.96
C MET A 71 4.69 -9.33 -17.03
N THR A 72 5.66 -10.25 -16.96
CA THR A 72 5.43 -11.71 -17.02
C THR A 72 5.41 -12.38 -15.66
N GLY A 73 5.77 -11.67 -14.57
CA GLY A 73 5.86 -12.22 -13.21
C GLY A 73 6.96 -13.27 -13.02
N SER A 74 7.85 -13.47 -14.00
CA SER A 74 8.82 -14.56 -13.99
C SER A 74 9.90 -14.35 -12.92
N CYS A 75 9.80 -15.08 -11.80
CA CYS A 75 10.73 -14.99 -10.65
C CYS A 75 10.76 -13.59 -10.00
N LEU A 76 9.66 -12.84 -10.13
CA LEU A 76 9.59 -11.45 -9.73
C LEU A 76 9.82 -11.25 -8.22
N GLU A 77 9.17 -12.04 -7.36
CA GLU A 77 9.37 -12.00 -5.91
C GLU A 77 10.85 -12.07 -5.51
N LYS A 78 11.60 -13.04 -6.05
CA LYS A 78 13.03 -13.25 -5.73
C LYS A 78 13.90 -12.13 -6.28
N LEU A 79 13.53 -11.59 -7.43
CA LEU A 79 14.21 -10.46 -8.03
C LEU A 79 14.03 -9.19 -7.19
N LEU A 80 12.80 -8.90 -6.76
CA LEU A 80 12.48 -7.77 -5.88
C LEU A 80 13.16 -7.93 -4.52
N LYS A 81 13.14 -9.12 -3.92
CA LYS A 81 13.88 -9.40 -2.66
C LYS A 81 15.39 -9.15 -2.81
N SER A 82 15.97 -9.61 -3.92
CA SER A 82 17.40 -9.41 -4.19
C SER A 82 17.74 -7.92 -4.34
N ILE A 83 16.90 -7.14 -5.04
CA ILE A 83 17.04 -5.68 -5.11
C ILE A 83 16.88 -5.06 -3.70
N GLY A 84 15.95 -5.57 -2.90
CA GLY A 84 15.70 -5.12 -1.54
C GLY A 84 16.91 -5.24 -0.62
N ILE A 85 17.74 -6.27 -0.78
CA ILE A 85 19.01 -6.41 -0.04
C ILE A 85 19.92 -5.22 -0.33
N PHE A 86 20.08 -4.82 -1.59
CA PHE A 86 20.87 -3.64 -1.94
C PHE A 86 20.28 -2.37 -1.35
N LEU A 87 18.97 -2.15 -1.50
CA LEU A 87 18.33 -0.89 -1.08
C LEU A 87 18.29 -0.73 0.45
N SER A 88 18.11 -1.82 1.19
CA SER A 88 17.97 -1.81 2.65
C SER A 88 19.30 -1.88 3.42
N ALA A 89 20.42 -2.18 2.74
CA ALA A 89 21.71 -2.29 3.39
C ALA A 89 22.14 -0.96 4.05
N VAL A 90 22.77 -1.02 5.23
CA VAL A 90 23.30 0.19 5.88
C VAL A 90 24.40 0.78 4.99
N SER A 91 24.39 2.11 4.81
CA SER A 91 25.30 2.82 3.88
C SER A 91 25.08 2.49 2.38
N SER A 92 23.85 2.15 1.98
CA SER A 92 23.46 1.80 0.61
C SER A 92 23.07 2.97 -0.32
N ASN A 93 23.30 4.23 0.07
CA ASN A 93 22.72 5.37 -0.65
C ASN A 93 23.07 5.40 -2.15
N ARG A 94 24.24 4.86 -2.54
CA ARG A 94 24.60 4.66 -3.96
C ARG A 94 23.61 3.74 -4.68
N TYR A 95 23.36 2.55 -4.15
CA TYR A 95 22.43 1.57 -4.75
C TYR A 95 21.02 2.12 -4.88
N LEU A 96 20.57 2.88 -3.87
CA LEU A 96 19.29 3.56 -3.92
C LEU A 96 19.25 4.56 -5.08
N ILE A 97 20.25 5.41 -5.23
CA ILE A 97 20.31 6.38 -6.34
C ILE A 97 20.31 5.66 -7.69
N GLU A 98 21.16 4.65 -7.88
CA GLU A 98 21.22 3.87 -9.12
C GLU A 98 19.86 3.25 -9.49
N PHE A 99 19.14 2.70 -8.50
CA PHE A 99 17.81 2.15 -8.71
C PHE A 99 16.77 3.21 -9.11
N LEU A 100 16.85 4.40 -8.51
CA LEU A 100 15.93 5.49 -8.81
C LEU A 100 16.20 6.10 -10.20
N GLU A 101 17.47 6.25 -10.58
CA GLU A 101 17.89 6.81 -11.87
C GLU A 101 17.39 5.98 -13.07
N VAL A 102 17.28 4.65 -12.91
CA VAL A 102 16.72 3.75 -13.93
C VAL A 102 15.19 3.66 -13.90
N GLY A 103 14.51 4.53 -13.15
CA GLY A 103 13.04 4.56 -13.06
C GLY A 103 12.46 3.44 -12.20
N GLY A 104 13.19 3.01 -11.16
CA GLY A 104 12.78 1.93 -10.27
C GLY A 104 11.42 2.16 -9.61
N VAL A 105 11.13 3.38 -9.12
CA VAL A 105 9.82 3.72 -8.52
C VAL A 105 8.66 3.51 -9.49
N LEU A 106 8.79 3.97 -10.73
CA LEU A 106 7.75 3.80 -11.75
C LEU A 106 7.50 2.31 -12.03
N THR A 107 8.57 1.52 -12.14
CA THR A 107 8.46 0.07 -12.35
C THR A 107 7.76 -0.62 -11.18
N LEU A 108 8.07 -0.24 -9.93
CA LEU A 108 7.41 -0.79 -8.74
C LEU A 108 5.90 -0.44 -8.71
N LEU A 109 5.54 0.80 -9.05
CA LEU A 109 4.15 1.24 -9.12
C LEU A 109 3.38 0.55 -10.25
N GLU A 110 4.00 0.35 -11.41
CA GLU A 110 3.42 -0.40 -12.54
C GLU A 110 3.11 -1.86 -12.14
N ILE A 111 4.00 -2.51 -11.37
CA ILE A 111 3.79 -3.88 -10.87
C ILE A 111 2.48 -3.97 -10.06
N LEU A 112 2.16 -2.97 -9.23
CA LEU A 112 0.93 -2.96 -8.44
C LEU A 112 -0.33 -2.96 -9.31
N ALA A 113 -0.29 -2.26 -10.45
CA ALA A 113 -1.41 -2.11 -11.38
C ALA A 113 -1.66 -3.33 -12.26
N LEU A 114 -0.68 -4.24 -12.42
CA LEU A 114 -0.82 -5.39 -13.31
C LEU A 114 -1.71 -6.49 -12.70
N GLU A 115 -2.80 -6.83 -13.37
CA GLU A 115 -3.77 -7.84 -12.88
C GLU A 115 -3.19 -9.26 -12.82
N LYS A 116 -2.28 -9.60 -13.74
CA LYS A 116 -1.73 -10.96 -13.89
C LYS A 116 -0.62 -11.28 -12.89
N ILE A 117 -0.14 -10.28 -12.15
CA ILE A 117 0.94 -10.44 -11.18
C ILE A 117 0.37 -10.86 -9.83
N SER A 118 1.03 -11.82 -9.18
CA SER A 118 0.57 -12.36 -7.91
C SER A 118 0.58 -11.30 -6.80
N GLU A 119 -0.31 -11.42 -5.82
CA GLU A 119 -0.31 -10.51 -4.67
C GLU A 119 1.00 -10.60 -3.87
N GLY A 120 1.66 -11.77 -3.84
CA GLY A 120 2.96 -11.93 -3.20
C GLY A 120 4.06 -11.11 -3.88
N ASP A 121 4.11 -11.10 -5.22
CA ASP A 121 5.06 -10.25 -5.95
C ASP A 121 4.77 -8.76 -5.72
N LYS A 122 3.48 -8.38 -5.70
CA LYS A 122 3.06 -6.98 -5.43
C LYS A 122 3.41 -6.56 -4.01
N LYS A 123 3.28 -7.45 -3.03
CA LYS A 123 3.68 -7.21 -1.64
C LYS A 123 5.18 -6.90 -1.55
N GLU A 124 6.03 -7.62 -2.27
CA GLU A 124 7.46 -7.30 -2.32
C GLU A 124 7.72 -5.93 -3.00
N SER A 125 6.91 -5.54 -4.00
CA SER A 125 6.97 -4.19 -4.56
C SER A 125 6.64 -3.11 -3.53
N ILE A 126 5.61 -3.33 -2.71
CA ILE A 126 5.24 -2.44 -1.59
C ILE A 126 6.39 -2.31 -0.58
N LYS A 127 7.04 -3.42 -0.19
CA LYS A 127 8.19 -3.38 0.73
C LYS A 127 9.35 -2.55 0.17
N LEU A 128 9.65 -2.66 -1.12
CA LEU A 128 10.67 -1.82 -1.74
C LEU A 128 10.28 -0.34 -1.74
N LEU A 129 9.02 -0.02 -2.03
CA LEU A 129 8.51 1.35 -1.92
C LEU A 129 8.60 1.89 -0.48
N GLN A 130 8.36 1.06 0.54
CA GLN A 130 8.57 1.43 1.94
C GLN A 130 10.04 1.73 2.24
N VAL A 131 10.98 0.89 1.78
CA VAL A 131 12.43 1.13 1.94
C VAL A 131 12.82 2.47 1.32
N ILE A 132 12.31 2.76 0.11
CA ILE A 132 12.55 4.04 -0.59
C ILE A 132 11.95 5.20 0.21
N ALA A 133 10.69 5.11 0.63
CA ALA A 133 10.02 6.14 1.42
C ALA A 133 10.75 6.43 2.75
N ASN A 134 11.22 5.38 3.43
CA ASN A 134 11.93 5.48 4.71
C ASN A 134 13.35 6.05 4.57
N SER A 135 13.90 6.10 3.36
CA SER A 135 15.21 6.70 3.11
C SER A 135 15.20 8.24 3.18
N GLY A 136 14.01 8.87 3.31
CA GLY A 136 13.87 10.29 3.59
C GLY A 136 12.83 11.03 2.75
N ARG A 137 12.53 12.28 3.13
CA ARG A 137 11.48 13.12 2.54
C ARG A 137 11.52 13.18 1.02
N LYS A 138 12.69 13.45 0.42
CA LYS A 138 12.85 13.57 -1.04
C LYS A 138 12.38 12.33 -1.80
N TYR A 139 12.51 11.15 -1.20
CA TYR A 139 12.10 9.89 -1.82
C TYR A 139 10.59 9.64 -1.63
N LYS A 140 10.01 10.06 -0.49
CA LYS A 140 8.55 10.10 -0.32
C LYS A 140 7.90 11.01 -1.37
N GLU A 141 8.46 12.20 -1.56
CA GLU A 141 8.02 13.16 -2.57
C GLU A 141 8.09 12.56 -3.98
N LEU A 142 9.19 11.88 -4.33
CA LEU A 142 9.33 11.19 -5.62
C LEU A 142 8.24 10.12 -5.85
N ILE A 143 7.89 9.34 -4.82
CA ILE A 143 6.80 8.35 -4.92
C ILE A 143 5.46 9.06 -5.18
N CYS A 144 5.17 10.15 -4.46
CA CYS A 144 3.94 10.92 -4.66
C CYS A 144 3.86 11.59 -6.05
N GLU A 145 4.98 12.13 -6.55
CA GLU A 145 5.12 12.74 -7.89
C GLU A 145 4.87 11.74 -9.01
N SER A 146 5.28 10.48 -8.77
CA SER A 146 5.11 9.37 -9.71
C SER A 146 3.69 8.78 -9.70
N TYR A 147 2.68 9.55 -9.29
CA TYR A 147 1.30 9.09 -9.08
C TYR A 147 1.14 7.97 -8.04
N GLY A 148 2.13 7.79 -7.16
CA GLY A 148 2.19 6.67 -6.23
C GLY A 148 0.98 6.56 -5.30
N VAL A 149 0.48 7.69 -4.78
CA VAL A 149 -0.71 7.69 -3.89
C VAL A 149 -1.90 7.00 -4.55
N ARG A 150 -2.15 7.29 -5.83
CA ARG A 150 -3.26 6.70 -6.58
C ARG A 150 -3.04 5.21 -6.79
N SER A 151 -1.88 4.81 -7.31
CA SER A 151 -1.57 3.40 -7.60
C SER A 151 -1.59 2.52 -6.34
N ILE A 152 -1.05 3.05 -5.22
CA ILE A 152 -1.01 2.35 -3.93
C ILE A 152 -2.43 2.23 -3.35
N ALA A 153 -3.23 3.29 -3.40
CA ALA A 153 -4.63 3.26 -2.96
C ALA A 153 -5.47 2.28 -3.80
N GLU A 154 -5.37 2.35 -5.13
CA GLU A 154 -6.08 1.42 -6.03
C GLU A 154 -5.69 -0.04 -5.75
N PHE A 155 -4.42 -0.31 -5.41
CA PHE A 155 -3.99 -1.64 -5.01
C PHE A 155 -4.60 -2.06 -3.66
N LEU A 156 -4.62 -1.18 -2.65
CA LEU A 156 -5.26 -1.46 -1.35
C LEU A 156 -6.73 -1.87 -1.51
N ALA A 157 -7.47 -1.16 -2.37
CA ALA A 157 -8.89 -1.40 -2.62
C ALA A 157 -9.17 -2.76 -3.29
N LYS A 158 -8.25 -3.24 -4.13
CA LYS A 158 -8.42 -4.47 -4.92
C LYS A 158 -7.78 -5.71 -4.29
N CYS A 159 -6.81 -5.52 -3.39
CA CYS A 159 -6.07 -6.60 -2.75
C CYS A 159 -7.00 -7.42 -1.84
N LYS A 160 -6.78 -8.74 -1.83
CA LYS A 160 -7.54 -9.71 -1.03
C LYS A 160 -6.81 -10.15 0.24
N SER A 161 -5.48 -10.17 0.20
CA SER A 161 -4.64 -10.52 1.36
C SER A 161 -4.64 -9.39 2.40
N GLU A 162 -5.24 -9.63 3.58
CA GLU A 162 -5.23 -8.65 4.68
C GLU A 162 -3.82 -8.27 5.12
N GLU A 163 -2.90 -9.25 5.20
CA GLU A 163 -1.49 -9.00 5.53
C GLU A 163 -0.83 -8.04 4.52
N THR A 164 -1.17 -8.18 3.23
CA THR A 164 -0.66 -7.28 2.19
C THR A 164 -1.31 -5.90 2.30
N GLN A 165 -2.59 -5.82 2.64
CA GLN A 165 -3.28 -4.55 2.86
C GLN A 165 -2.69 -3.77 4.04
N GLU A 166 -2.25 -4.45 5.10
CA GLU A 166 -1.56 -3.83 6.25
C GLU A 166 -0.21 -3.22 5.83
N GLU A 167 0.59 -3.93 5.02
CA GLU A 167 1.83 -3.39 4.45
C GLU A 167 1.57 -2.15 3.58
N VAL A 168 0.48 -2.16 2.80
CA VAL A 168 0.07 -1.01 1.99
C VAL A 168 -0.34 0.17 2.88
N GLN A 169 -1.06 -0.07 3.97
CA GLN A 169 -1.43 0.95 4.94
C GLN A 169 -0.19 1.59 5.57
N VAL A 170 0.81 0.79 5.97
CA VAL A 170 2.09 1.27 6.52
C VAL A 170 2.79 2.21 5.53
N LEU A 171 2.77 1.89 4.24
CA LEU A 171 3.34 2.75 3.20
C LEU A 171 2.56 4.07 3.08
N LEU A 172 1.23 4.05 3.02
CA LEU A 172 0.40 5.26 2.93
C LEU A 172 0.59 6.15 4.17
N ASP A 173 0.65 5.57 5.36
CA ASP A 173 0.91 6.30 6.61
C ASP A 173 2.35 6.88 6.62
N SER A 174 3.35 6.15 6.12
CA SER A 174 4.71 6.69 5.96
C SER A 174 4.73 7.87 4.98
N LEU A 175 3.99 7.82 3.88
CA LEU A 175 3.92 8.92 2.89
C LEU A 175 3.26 10.19 3.45
N LEU A 176 2.45 10.08 4.49
CA LEU A 176 1.84 11.20 5.19
C LEU A 176 2.82 11.87 6.18
N HIS A 177 3.60 11.07 6.90
CA HIS A 177 4.50 11.56 7.95
C HIS A 177 5.79 12.19 7.40
N GLY A 178 6.08 13.42 7.80
CA GLY A 178 7.30 14.13 7.40
C GLY A 178 7.33 14.59 5.94
N ASN A 179 6.18 14.63 5.27
CA ASN A 179 6.02 14.92 3.83
C ASN A 179 4.96 16.04 3.58
N PRO A 180 5.20 17.27 4.06
CA PRO A 180 4.18 18.34 4.04
C PRO A 180 3.66 18.68 2.64
N LYS A 181 4.50 18.56 1.60
CA LYS A 181 4.13 18.85 0.20
C LYS A 181 2.97 17.98 -0.30
N TYR A 182 2.89 16.72 0.14
CA TYR A 182 1.93 15.74 -0.38
C TYR A 182 0.93 15.20 0.64
N GLN A 183 0.95 15.66 1.89
CA GLN A 183 -0.01 15.25 2.93
C GLN A 183 -1.46 15.35 2.47
N ASN A 184 -1.84 16.48 1.85
CA ASN A 184 -3.19 16.66 1.31
C ASN A 184 -3.53 15.70 0.17
N GLN A 185 -2.54 15.29 -0.64
CA GLN A 185 -2.75 14.31 -1.70
C GLN A 185 -3.00 12.92 -1.10
N VAL A 186 -2.20 12.52 -0.11
CA VAL A 186 -2.38 11.24 0.60
C VAL A 186 -3.75 11.19 1.28
N TYR A 187 -4.12 12.26 1.99
CA TYR A 187 -5.42 12.38 2.66
C TYR A 187 -6.61 12.27 1.70
N LYS A 188 -6.56 12.98 0.57
CA LYS A 188 -7.59 12.84 -0.48
C LYS A 188 -7.64 11.42 -1.06
N GLY A 189 -6.47 10.78 -1.23
CA GLY A 189 -6.36 9.39 -1.64
C GLY A 189 -7.04 8.43 -0.67
N LEU A 190 -6.84 8.63 0.64
CA LEU A 190 -7.50 7.85 1.69
C LEU A 190 -9.02 8.08 1.73
N ILE A 191 -9.49 9.33 1.56
CA ILE A 191 -10.94 9.59 1.45
C ILE A 191 -11.53 8.88 0.23
N ALA A 192 -10.83 8.89 -0.91
CA ALA A 192 -11.26 8.22 -2.13
C ALA A 192 -11.34 6.68 -1.99
N LEU A 193 -10.71 6.09 -0.96
CA LEU A 193 -10.79 4.65 -0.67
C LEU A 193 -12.05 4.25 0.08
N LEU A 194 -12.70 5.18 0.78
CA LEU A 194 -13.87 4.89 1.62
C LEU A 194 -15.04 4.26 0.85
N PRO A 195 -15.32 4.61 -0.42
CA PRO A 195 -16.38 3.94 -1.20
C PRO A 195 -16.01 2.55 -1.75
N CYS A 196 -14.82 2.01 -1.48
CA CYS A 196 -14.42 0.71 -2.02
C CYS A 196 -15.22 -0.47 -1.41
N THR A 197 -15.14 -1.63 -2.05
CA THR A 197 -15.90 -2.84 -1.64
C THR A 197 -15.19 -3.69 -0.59
N SER A 198 -13.92 -3.42 -0.27
CA SER A 198 -13.13 -4.21 0.69
C SER A 198 -13.30 -3.63 2.10
N PRO A 199 -13.94 -4.35 3.05
CA PRO A 199 -14.15 -3.84 4.41
C PRO A 199 -12.83 -3.56 5.13
N LYS A 200 -11.85 -4.45 4.97
CA LYS A 200 -10.51 -4.28 5.53
C LYS A 200 -9.82 -3.03 4.96
N ALA A 201 -9.90 -2.79 3.65
CA ALA A 201 -9.34 -1.57 3.05
C ALA A 201 -10.01 -0.30 3.59
N GLN A 202 -11.34 -0.30 3.75
CA GLN A 202 -12.07 0.81 4.37
C GLN A 202 -11.61 1.04 5.81
N GLN A 203 -11.53 -0.02 6.61
CA GLN A 203 -11.07 0.04 8.00
C GLN A 203 -9.66 0.62 8.11
N LEU A 204 -8.71 0.13 7.31
CA LEU A 204 -7.32 0.60 7.31
C LEU A 204 -7.25 2.06 6.86
N SER A 205 -8.04 2.45 5.85
CA SER A 205 -8.10 3.83 5.37
C SER A 205 -8.64 4.78 6.45
N LEU A 206 -9.67 4.37 7.19
CA LEU A 206 -10.22 5.13 8.31
C LEU A 206 -9.21 5.31 9.43
N GLN A 207 -8.48 4.25 9.80
CA GLN A 207 -7.42 4.32 10.81
C GLN A 207 -6.32 5.30 10.40
N THR A 208 -5.87 5.27 9.14
CA THR A 208 -4.87 6.22 8.63
C THR A 208 -5.44 7.63 8.50
N LEU A 209 -6.73 7.82 8.20
CA LEU A 209 -7.35 9.15 8.23
C LEU A 209 -7.36 9.74 9.64
N ARG A 210 -7.55 8.92 10.68
CA ARG A 210 -7.48 9.37 12.08
C ARG A 210 -6.08 9.83 12.47
N THR A 211 -5.03 9.17 12.00
CA THR A 211 -3.64 9.63 12.21
C THR A 211 -3.32 10.87 11.37
N ALA A 212 -3.90 10.97 10.17
CA ALA A 212 -3.71 12.09 9.25
C ALA A 212 -4.39 13.39 9.68
N GLN A 213 -5.59 13.31 10.26
CA GLN A 213 -6.39 14.47 10.60
C GLN A 213 -5.64 15.52 11.46
N PRO A 214 -4.99 15.15 12.59
CA PRO A 214 -4.24 16.13 13.39
C PRO A 214 -2.99 16.68 12.70
N ILE A 215 -2.41 15.93 11.74
CA ILE A 215 -1.23 16.37 10.98
C ILE A 215 -1.62 17.44 9.97
N ILE A 216 -2.78 17.28 9.33
CA ILE A 216 -3.26 18.16 8.27
C ILE A 216 -3.93 19.41 8.84
N GLY A 217 -4.65 19.27 9.95
CA GLY A 217 -5.33 20.37 10.65
C GLY A 217 -6.57 20.90 9.94
N SER A 218 -6.63 20.85 8.61
CA SER A 218 -7.82 21.17 7.81
C SER A 218 -8.56 19.92 7.36
N THR A 219 -9.85 20.02 7.07
CA THR A 219 -10.63 18.92 6.50
C THR A 219 -10.95 19.16 5.02
N HIS A 220 -11.17 18.07 4.28
CA HIS A 220 -11.65 18.16 2.91
C HIS A 220 -13.17 17.94 2.91
N PRO A 221 -14.00 18.81 2.28
CA PRO A 221 -15.46 18.72 2.37
C PRO A 221 -16.05 17.35 1.98
N SER A 222 -15.41 16.65 1.03
CA SER A 222 -15.87 15.32 0.61
C SER A 222 -15.82 14.26 1.71
N ILE A 223 -15.10 14.50 2.82
CA ILE A 223 -15.05 13.56 3.94
C ILE A 223 -16.44 13.37 4.56
N VAL A 224 -17.29 14.39 4.56
CA VAL A 224 -18.62 14.36 5.17
C VAL A 224 -19.48 13.29 4.50
N ASP A 225 -19.67 13.39 3.19
CA ASP A 225 -20.50 12.44 2.43
C ASP A 225 -19.92 11.03 2.49
N CYS A 226 -18.58 10.90 2.45
CA CYS A 226 -17.93 9.60 2.60
C CYS A 226 -18.20 8.98 3.98
N MET A 227 -18.08 9.73 5.07
CA MET A 227 -18.36 9.24 6.43
C MET A 227 -19.83 8.81 6.58
N LEU A 228 -20.76 9.63 6.12
CA LEU A 228 -22.20 9.32 6.20
C LEU A 228 -22.55 8.06 5.41
N ASN A 229 -21.94 7.85 4.24
CA ASN A 229 -22.12 6.64 3.45
C ASN A 229 -21.48 5.42 4.12
N VAL A 230 -20.30 5.56 4.73
CA VAL A 230 -19.62 4.47 5.44
C VAL A 230 -20.45 3.98 6.63
N LEU A 231 -21.16 4.84 7.35
CA LEU A 231 -22.06 4.40 8.45
C LEU A 231 -23.19 3.48 8.01
N ARG A 232 -23.49 3.40 6.69
CA ARG A 232 -24.51 2.51 6.13
C ARG A 232 -24.00 1.09 5.88
N THR A 233 -22.69 0.86 6.02
CA THR A 233 -22.10 -0.46 5.84
C THR A 233 -22.62 -1.45 6.89
N VAL A 234 -22.70 -2.73 6.54
CA VAL A 234 -23.03 -3.81 7.51
C VAL A 234 -21.81 -4.30 8.28
N HIS A 235 -20.61 -3.89 7.87
CA HIS A 235 -19.34 -4.31 8.46
C HIS A 235 -19.05 -3.53 9.75
N LEU A 236 -19.18 -4.19 10.90
CA LEU A 236 -19.07 -3.55 12.22
C LEU A 236 -17.68 -3.00 12.49
N GLU A 237 -16.60 -3.63 12.02
CA GLU A 237 -15.24 -3.07 12.17
C GLU A 237 -15.10 -1.70 11.46
N VAL A 238 -15.69 -1.57 10.28
CA VAL A 238 -15.66 -0.33 9.49
C VAL A 238 -16.53 0.74 10.16
N GLN A 239 -17.74 0.38 10.61
CA GLN A 239 -18.60 1.31 11.35
C GLN A 239 -17.92 1.83 12.62
N CYS A 240 -17.27 0.94 13.38
CA CYS A 240 -16.57 1.32 14.61
C CYS A 240 -15.46 2.34 14.34
N GLU A 241 -14.62 2.13 13.33
CA GLU A 241 -13.56 3.09 12.97
C GLU A 241 -14.13 4.40 12.42
N ALA A 242 -15.21 4.34 11.64
CA ALA A 242 -15.88 5.54 11.14
C ALA A 242 -16.45 6.39 12.27
N ILE A 243 -17.10 5.78 13.27
CA ILE A 243 -17.60 6.48 14.46
C ILE A 243 -16.45 7.17 15.20
N LYS A 244 -15.31 6.50 15.38
CA LYS A 244 -14.14 7.12 16.03
C LYS A 244 -13.64 8.34 15.25
N LEU A 245 -13.51 8.22 13.92
CA LEU A 245 -13.09 9.35 13.07
C LEU A 245 -14.10 10.50 13.12
N ILE A 246 -15.41 10.22 13.09
CA ILE A 246 -16.44 11.26 13.20
C ILE A 246 -16.30 12.02 14.51
N LYS A 247 -16.06 11.33 15.63
CA LYS A 247 -15.82 11.96 16.94
C LYS A 247 -14.59 12.87 16.92
N ASP A 248 -13.54 12.46 16.23
CA ASP A 248 -12.34 13.28 16.05
C ASP A 248 -12.64 14.53 15.19
N LEU A 249 -13.48 14.38 14.14
CA LEU A 249 -13.86 15.44 13.19
C LEU A 249 -14.79 16.53 13.78
N VAL A 250 -15.45 16.29 14.92
CA VAL A 250 -16.28 17.30 15.62
C VAL A 250 -15.46 18.55 15.98
N ASN A 251 -14.15 18.41 16.17
CA ASN A 251 -13.26 19.53 16.51
C ASN A 251 -12.85 20.37 15.29
N TYR A 252 -13.42 20.11 14.11
CA TYR A 252 -13.06 20.74 12.85
C TYR A 252 -14.26 21.41 12.17
N ASP A 253 -13.98 22.10 11.06
CA ASP A 253 -14.92 22.90 10.27
C ASP A 253 -16.08 22.10 9.63
N VAL A 254 -16.00 20.77 9.61
CA VAL A 254 -17.05 19.85 9.11
C VAL A 254 -18.07 19.43 10.17
N CYS A 255 -17.96 19.89 11.42
CA CYS A 255 -18.87 19.47 12.49
C CYS A 255 -20.36 19.71 12.15
N VAL A 256 -20.71 20.91 11.69
CA VAL A 256 -22.11 21.28 11.36
C VAL A 256 -22.69 20.41 10.23
N PRO A 257 -22.04 20.27 9.06
CA PRO A 257 -22.56 19.41 7.99
C PRO A 257 -22.57 17.92 8.38
N LEU A 258 -21.62 17.44 9.19
CA LEU A 258 -21.65 16.08 9.74
C LEU A 258 -22.87 15.87 10.65
N LEU A 259 -23.11 16.77 11.60
CA LEU A 259 -24.23 16.65 12.52
C LEU A 259 -25.57 16.64 11.78
N LYS A 260 -25.73 17.52 10.79
CA LYS A 260 -26.93 17.55 9.95
C LYS A 260 -27.15 16.21 9.24
N GLY A 261 -26.11 15.67 8.61
CA GLY A 261 -26.19 14.38 7.94
C GLY A 261 -26.45 13.21 8.90
N LEU A 262 -25.89 13.23 10.11
CA LEU A 262 -26.15 12.20 11.13
C LEU A 262 -27.61 12.21 11.58
N VAL A 263 -28.20 13.40 11.77
CA VAL A 263 -29.63 13.53 12.08
C VAL A 263 -30.48 12.98 10.93
N ASP A 264 -30.13 13.29 9.67
CA ASP A 264 -30.84 12.76 8.50
C ASP A 264 -30.79 11.21 8.45
N LEU A 265 -29.68 10.58 8.88
CA LEU A 265 -29.57 9.11 8.95
C LEU A 265 -30.44 8.48 10.06
N LEU A 266 -30.84 9.26 11.08
CA LEU A 266 -31.76 8.80 12.13
C LEU A 266 -33.22 8.81 11.67
N ILE A 267 -33.57 9.67 10.71
CA ILE A 267 -34.94 9.80 10.21
C ILE A 267 -35.23 8.61 9.26
N PRO A 268 -36.25 7.79 9.53
CA PRO A 268 -36.60 6.68 8.65
C PRO A 268 -37.02 7.20 7.27
N SER A 269 -36.35 6.72 6.21
CA SER A 269 -36.72 7.09 4.85
C SER A 269 -37.97 6.30 4.42
N PHE A 270 -39.09 6.99 4.18
CA PHE A 270 -40.34 6.38 3.68
C PHE A 270 -40.16 5.63 2.34
N LYS A 271 -39.08 5.91 1.60
CA LYS A 271 -38.77 5.29 0.30
C LYS A 271 -38.14 3.91 0.40
N GLU A 272 -37.41 3.60 1.48
CA GLU A 272 -36.79 2.28 1.68
C GLU A 272 -37.76 1.28 2.31
N THR A 273 -38.73 1.75 3.10
CA THR A 273 -39.79 0.91 3.69
C THR A 273 -40.77 0.35 2.67
N CYS A 274 -40.94 0.98 1.49
CA CYS A 274 -41.88 0.53 0.46
C CYS A 274 -41.29 -0.43 -0.58
N LYS A 275 -39.95 -0.49 -0.77
CA LYS A 275 -39.33 -1.33 -1.82
C LYS A 275 -39.16 -2.81 -1.43
N LEU A 276 -39.43 -3.17 -0.18
CA LEU A 276 -39.13 -4.48 0.40
C LEU A 276 -40.36 -5.38 0.62
N GLN A 277 -41.53 -5.06 0.05
CA GLN A 277 -42.69 -5.95 0.09
C GLN A 277 -42.78 -6.83 -1.17
N PRO A 278 -42.21 -8.05 -1.20
CA PRO A 278 -42.73 -9.07 -2.08
C PRO A 278 -44.07 -9.54 -1.54
N LYS A 279 -45.13 -9.38 -2.34
CA LYS A 279 -46.36 -10.14 -2.16
C LYS A 279 -45.97 -11.62 -2.28
N ILE A 280 -45.98 -12.37 -1.17
CA ILE A 280 -46.56 -13.72 -1.06
C ILE A 280 -46.27 -14.28 0.35
N LEU A 281 -47.36 -14.79 0.92
CA LEU A 281 -47.57 -15.61 2.10
C LEU A 281 -46.34 -16.47 2.52
N ASN A 282 -45.68 -16.11 3.62
CA ASN A 282 -44.99 -16.97 4.59
C ASN A 282 -44.47 -16.09 5.76
N ASP A 283 -44.52 -16.63 6.99
CA ASP A 283 -44.32 -16.00 8.31
C ASP A 283 -43.79 -14.52 8.34
N PRO A 284 -44.67 -13.52 8.63
CA PRO A 284 -44.41 -12.10 8.35
C PRO A 284 -43.36 -11.44 9.27
N THR A 285 -43.13 -11.98 10.46
CA THR A 285 -42.39 -11.28 11.53
C THR A 285 -40.87 -11.33 11.33
N VAL A 286 -40.33 -12.47 10.89
CA VAL A 286 -38.88 -12.69 10.71
C VAL A 286 -38.37 -12.05 9.40
N LEU A 287 -39.22 -12.04 8.37
CA LEU A 287 -38.90 -11.48 7.05
C LEU A 287 -38.92 -9.94 7.05
N GLN A 288 -39.78 -9.32 7.86
CA GLN A 288 -39.77 -7.86 8.07
C GLN A 288 -38.53 -7.39 8.83
N LEU A 289 -38.10 -8.11 9.87
CA LEU A 289 -36.94 -7.70 10.67
C LEU A 289 -35.63 -7.74 9.84
N THR A 290 -35.47 -8.76 9.01
CA THR A 290 -34.30 -8.92 8.12
C THR A 290 -34.27 -7.88 7.00
N ALA A 291 -35.43 -7.51 6.45
CA ALA A 291 -35.55 -6.45 5.45
C ALA A 291 -35.19 -5.05 6.00
N HIS A 292 -35.50 -4.78 7.27
CA HIS A 292 -35.21 -3.49 7.92
C HIS A 292 -33.86 -3.42 8.64
N LEU A 293 -33.15 -4.55 8.76
CA LEU A 293 -31.89 -4.65 9.49
C LEU A 293 -30.82 -3.62 9.06
N PRO A 294 -30.59 -3.36 7.75
CA PRO A 294 -29.61 -2.34 7.33
C PRO A 294 -29.96 -0.93 7.82
N VAL A 295 -31.26 -0.58 7.82
CA VAL A 295 -31.74 0.72 8.28
C VAL A 295 -31.52 0.86 9.79
N PHE A 296 -31.83 -0.18 10.57
CA PHE A 296 -31.59 -0.15 12.01
C PHE A 296 -30.11 -0.11 12.37
N LEU A 297 -29.26 -0.83 11.63
CA LEU A 297 -27.80 -0.77 11.81
C LEU A 297 -27.26 0.63 11.52
N GLN A 298 -27.71 1.27 10.44
CA GLN A 298 -27.36 2.65 10.12
C GLN A 298 -27.81 3.63 11.23
N GLN A 299 -29.07 3.55 11.67
CA GLN A 299 -29.61 4.41 12.73
C GLN A 299 -28.83 4.23 14.04
N ALA A 300 -28.52 2.99 14.40
CA ALA A 300 -27.71 2.70 15.58
C ALA A 300 -26.28 3.27 15.46
N ALA A 301 -25.65 3.17 14.28
CA ALA A 301 -24.33 3.73 14.04
C ALA A 301 -24.34 5.27 14.11
N ALA A 302 -25.33 5.92 13.51
CA ALA A 302 -25.52 7.38 13.58
C ALA A 302 -25.76 7.85 15.02
N ALA A 303 -26.61 7.15 15.79
CA ALA A 303 -26.85 7.46 17.20
C ALA A 303 -25.57 7.33 18.05
N LYS A 304 -24.74 6.31 17.80
CA LYS A 304 -23.44 6.12 18.46
C LYS A 304 -22.41 7.20 18.09
N ALA A 305 -22.51 7.79 16.91
CA ALA A 305 -21.62 8.87 16.48
C ALA A 305 -21.95 10.21 17.16
N ILE A 306 -23.23 10.45 17.48
CA ILE A 306 -23.68 11.66 18.18
C ILE A 306 -23.37 11.62 19.68
N ARG A 307 -23.44 10.43 20.30
CA ARG A 307 -23.20 10.23 21.74
C ARG A 307 -21.72 10.17 22.09
#